data_AF-A0A8H6RH13-F1
#
_entry.id   AF-A0A8H6RH13-F1
#
_cell.length_a   1.000
_cell.length_b   1.000
_cell.length_c   1.000
_cell.angle_alpha   90.00
_cell.angle_beta   90.00
_cell.angle_gamma   90.00
#
_symmetry.space_group_name_H-M   'P 1'
#
loop_
_entity.id
_entity.type
_entity.pdbx_description
1 polymer ?
#
loop_
_entity_poly.entity_id
_entity_poly.type
_entity_poly.pdbx_seq_one_letter_code
_entity_poly.pdbx_strand_id
1 'polypeptide(L)'
;MKSWKSSLLLLGLVVAEHPPADQLWQVKPAINSTDLLFAGWEQIPIVKEIEVSNGVSSGRTYAHHPELFYMNGTTYLIFSSAPVDEDSMGQDVRISVSSDDGLTWGANQVVMPAALLPNQTDTKNFEYWCSRNITQRAWQALTFVHLTEPDRLYAIGQSASVVCPGGTQSAGRIAVQIDKANGSVASEPCWIEKNEYTAPQLFSQTVYGTKYGMKDCTDADKINAILREPDQAPAWSPWLYNHELYAADGIHNMQEQTHAVRFTDHHGSSTGGYWQRFWRDISPTNNTKAVWVEYNDDEEGEGWYPYTLSEHGNKIYQTNIPDAKTKQYLGRITPSGDRYLIHNPVYRDDLSRQPLTIAMSRGYRATGMQQTYRSIGVLRTNASTIIAPETRDMYKNHGFSYPTAVQVGGNLIVAYSENKENIWVSVVKIQDLPDE
;
A
#
# COMPACT_ATOMS: atom_id res chain seq x y z
N MET A 1 -70.27 6.57 -11.62
CA MET A 1 -69.10 6.44 -10.72
C MET A 1 -68.11 5.46 -11.35
N LYS A 2 -67.09 5.95 -12.08
CA LYS A 2 -66.00 5.11 -12.60
C LYS A 2 -64.82 5.23 -11.63
N SER A 3 -64.48 4.11 -11.00
CA SER A 3 -63.36 3.99 -10.07
C SER A 3 -62.04 4.15 -10.84
N TRP A 4 -61.28 5.20 -10.55
CA TRP A 4 -59.88 5.32 -10.92
C TRP A 4 -59.05 4.53 -9.90
N LYS A 5 -58.48 3.41 -10.34
CA LYS A 5 -57.38 2.76 -9.62
C LYS A 5 -56.12 3.56 -9.92
N SER A 6 -55.65 4.32 -8.93
CA SER A 6 -54.29 4.85 -8.92
C SER A 6 -53.32 3.68 -8.84
N SER A 7 -52.67 3.35 -9.95
CA SER A 7 -51.47 2.53 -9.94
C SER A 7 -50.35 3.36 -9.30
N LEU A 8 -50.00 3.04 -8.05
CA LEU A 8 -48.70 3.45 -7.52
C LEU A 8 -47.63 2.76 -8.37
N LEU A 9 -46.89 3.53 -9.18
CA LEU A 9 -45.58 3.10 -9.62
C LEU A 9 -44.68 3.10 -8.37
N LEU A 10 -44.29 1.92 -7.90
CA LEU A 10 -43.04 1.81 -7.15
C LEU A 10 -41.91 2.10 -8.14
N LEU A 11 -41.41 3.33 -8.11
CA LEU A 11 -40.08 3.62 -8.63
C LEU A 11 -39.10 2.82 -7.77
N GLY A 12 -38.66 1.67 -8.27
CA GLY A 12 -37.57 0.93 -7.65
C GLY A 12 -36.35 1.84 -7.55
N LEU A 13 -35.77 1.93 -6.36
CA LEU A 13 -34.48 2.57 -6.13
C LEU A 13 -33.45 1.80 -6.97
N VAL A 14 -32.94 2.44 -8.03
CA VAL A 14 -31.84 1.89 -8.82
C VAL A 14 -30.58 2.13 -8.00
N VAL A 15 -30.11 1.09 -7.31
CA VAL A 15 -28.83 1.10 -6.58
C VAL A 15 -27.70 1.28 -7.60
N ALA A 16 -26.67 2.05 -7.24
CA ALA A 16 -25.44 2.12 -8.03
C ALA A 16 -24.81 0.72 -8.09
N GLU A 17 -24.98 0.03 -9.21
CA GLU A 17 -24.54 -1.35 -9.36
C GLU A 17 -23.03 -1.38 -9.62
N HIS A 18 -22.29 -1.96 -8.68
CA HIS A 18 -20.88 -2.28 -8.90
C HIS A 18 -20.75 -3.38 -9.97
N PRO A 19 -19.70 -3.36 -10.82
CA PRO A 19 -19.49 -4.43 -11.79
C PRO A 19 -19.29 -5.78 -11.07
N PRO A 20 -19.74 -6.90 -11.69
CA PRO A 20 -19.38 -8.24 -11.23
C PRO A 20 -17.86 -8.39 -11.11
N ALA A 21 -17.40 -9.09 -10.07
CA ALA A 21 -15.97 -9.23 -9.78
C ALA A 21 -15.19 -9.87 -10.96
N ASP A 22 -15.81 -10.79 -11.69
CA ASP A 22 -15.27 -11.50 -12.84
C ASP A 22 -15.30 -10.69 -14.16
N GLN A 23 -15.75 -9.44 -14.14
CA GLN A 23 -15.86 -8.58 -15.32
C GLN A 23 -15.04 -7.28 -15.24
N LEU A 24 -14.26 -7.11 -14.17
CA LEU A 24 -13.48 -5.90 -13.92
C LEU A 24 -12.34 -5.67 -14.92
N TRP A 25 -11.74 -6.74 -15.45
CA TRP A 25 -10.64 -6.69 -16.39
C TRP A 25 -11.11 -6.92 -17.83
N GLN A 26 -11.07 -5.88 -18.65
CA GLN A 26 -11.43 -5.91 -20.08
C GLN A 26 -10.34 -5.27 -20.95
N VAL A 27 -9.10 -5.28 -20.45
CA VAL A 27 -7.94 -4.64 -21.04
C VAL A 27 -7.61 -5.22 -22.42
N LYS A 28 -7.30 -4.33 -23.37
CA LYS A 28 -6.79 -4.68 -24.70
C LYS A 28 -5.48 -3.93 -25.01
N PRO A 29 -4.53 -4.56 -25.74
CA PRO A 29 -4.51 -5.98 -26.13
C PRO A 29 -4.38 -6.90 -24.91
N ALA A 30 -4.71 -8.18 -25.09
CA ALA A 30 -4.52 -9.20 -24.04
C ALA A 30 -3.02 -9.39 -23.73
N ILE A 31 -2.73 -9.90 -22.53
CA ILE A 31 -1.35 -10.17 -22.08
C ILE A 31 -0.62 -11.06 -23.10
N ASN A 32 0.52 -10.59 -23.59
CA ASN A 32 1.45 -11.40 -24.36
C ASN A 32 2.55 -11.96 -23.43
N SER A 33 2.40 -13.21 -23.00
CA SER A 33 3.36 -13.86 -22.08
C SER A 33 4.75 -14.08 -22.68
N THR A 34 4.91 -13.99 -24.01
CA THR A 34 6.21 -14.12 -24.70
C THR A 34 7.03 -12.84 -24.68
N ASP A 35 6.38 -11.69 -24.52
CA ASP A 35 7.05 -10.42 -24.30
C ASP A 35 7.39 -10.27 -22.82
N LEU A 36 8.64 -10.58 -22.48
CA LEU A 36 9.07 -10.68 -21.09
C LEU A 36 9.11 -9.33 -20.37
N LEU A 37 9.21 -8.23 -21.12
CA LEU A 37 9.40 -6.90 -20.56
C LEU A 37 8.11 -6.08 -20.58
N PHE A 38 7.37 -6.09 -21.68
CA PHE A 38 6.21 -5.20 -21.84
C PHE A 38 4.88 -5.94 -21.87
N ALA A 39 4.90 -7.26 -21.92
CA ALA A 39 3.70 -8.10 -21.99
C ALA A 39 2.76 -7.73 -23.15
N GLY A 40 3.29 -7.14 -24.23
CA GLY A 40 2.52 -6.70 -25.39
C GLY A 40 1.86 -5.33 -25.27
N TRP A 41 2.18 -4.55 -24.24
CA TRP A 41 1.64 -3.20 -24.04
C TRP A 41 2.68 -2.10 -24.30
N GLU A 42 2.21 -0.90 -24.59
CA GLU A 42 3.09 0.25 -24.78
C GLU A 42 3.58 0.82 -23.45
N GLN A 43 4.79 1.39 -23.46
CA GLN A 43 5.30 2.15 -22.31
C GLN A 43 4.64 3.52 -22.25
N ILE A 44 4.19 3.89 -21.05
CA ILE A 44 3.64 5.22 -20.77
C ILE A 44 4.77 6.25 -20.92
N PRO A 45 4.54 7.40 -21.59
CA PRO A 45 5.51 8.49 -21.60
C PRO A 45 5.86 8.94 -20.17
N ILE A 46 7.14 8.79 -19.81
CA ILE A 46 7.64 9.15 -18.49
C ILE A 46 8.25 10.56 -18.53
N VAL A 47 7.83 11.43 -17.61
CA VAL A 47 8.46 12.75 -17.41
C VAL A 47 9.84 12.56 -16.80
N LYS A 48 9.91 11.76 -15.73
CA LYS A 48 11.16 11.47 -15.04
C LYS A 48 11.07 10.17 -14.23
N GLU A 49 12.17 9.45 -14.19
CA GLU A 49 12.40 8.33 -13.28
C GLU A 49 13.55 8.71 -12.34
N ILE A 50 13.33 8.59 -11.04
CA ILE A 50 14.26 9.03 -10.01
C ILE A 50 14.54 7.86 -9.07
N GLU A 51 15.82 7.49 -8.94
CA GLU A 51 16.27 6.61 -7.87
C GLU A 51 16.41 7.44 -6.59
N VAL A 52 15.49 7.29 -5.65
CA VAL A 52 15.48 8.03 -4.39
C VAL A 52 16.37 7.36 -3.34
N SER A 53 16.50 6.02 -3.42
CA SER A 53 17.41 5.26 -2.57
C SER A 53 18.05 4.14 -3.37
N ASN A 54 19.37 4.11 -3.36
CA ASN A 54 20.18 3.04 -3.95
C ASN A 54 20.74 2.15 -2.84
N GLY A 55 20.31 0.89 -2.79
CA GLY A 55 20.64 -0.03 -1.69
C GLY A 55 22.14 -0.33 -1.58
N VAL A 56 22.81 -0.54 -2.72
CA VAL A 56 24.25 -0.86 -2.78
C VAL A 56 25.09 0.31 -2.31
N SER A 57 24.89 1.50 -2.86
CA SER A 57 25.69 2.69 -2.51
C SER A 57 25.47 3.15 -1.06
N SER A 58 24.29 2.92 -0.50
CA SER A 58 23.97 3.23 0.90
C SER A 58 24.45 2.17 1.90
N GLY A 59 24.90 1.00 1.42
CA GLY A 59 25.24 -0.15 2.27
C GLY A 59 24.02 -0.76 2.98
N ARG A 60 22.82 -0.53 2.45
CA ARG A 60 21.55 -1.02 2.98
C ARG A 60 20.74 -1.63 1.86
N THR A 61 21.07 -2.88 1.56
CA THR A 61 20.62 -3.55 0.34
C THR A 61 19.20 -4.12 0.43
N TYR A 62 18.47 -3.82 1.51
CA TYR A 62 17.02 -3.94 1.55
C TYR A 62 16.40 -2.54 1.61
N ALA A 63 15.49 -2.26 0.68
CA ALA A 63 14.61 -1.10 0.71
C ALA A 63 13.24 -1.44 0.11
N HIS A 64 12.16 -1.20 0.86
CA HIS A 64 10.81 -1.58 0.46
C HIS A 64 9.73 -0.72 1.13
N HIS A 65 8.46 -1.06 0.92
CA HIS A 65 7.28 -0.39 1.50
C HIS A 65 7.28 1.14 1.30
N PRO A 66 7.41 1.67 0.06
CA PRO A 66 7.31 3.10 -0.15
C PRO A 66 5.87 3.58 0.06
N GLU A 67 5.69 4.70 0.77
CA GLU A 67 4.40 5.35 0.95
C GLU A 67 4.53 6.84 0.68
N LEU A 68 3.66 7.37 -0.20
CA LEU A 68 3.66 8.77 -0.64
C LEU A 68 2.54 9.55 0.06
N PHE A 69 2.82 10.82 0.33
CA PHE A 69 1.82 11.79 0.78
C PHE A 69 2.11 13.14 0.16
N TYR A 70 1.08 13.88 -0.23
CA TYR A 70 1.23 15.21 -0.80
C TYR A 70 0.39 16.22 -0.03
N MET A 71 1.02 17.33 0.37
CA MET A 71 0.31 18.48 0.91
C MET A 71 1.06 19.78 0.61
N ASN A 72 0.31 20.84 0.31
CA ASN A 72 0.80 22.22 0.22
C ASN A 72 2.09 22.40 -0.61
N GLY A 73 2.20 21.71 -1.76
CA GLY A 73 3.36 21.81 -2.65
C GLY A 73 4.54 20.93 -2.27
N THR A 74 4.44 20.13 -1.21
CA THR A 74 5.48 19.18 -0.79
C THR A 74 4.97 17.75 -0.92
N THR A 75 5.77 16.92 -1.57
CA THR A 75 5.58 15.47 -1.61
C THR A 75 6.54 14.81 -0.62
N TYR A 76 6.01 13.98 0.27
CA TYR A 76 6.75 13.21 1.25
C TYR A 76 6.75 11.74 0.82
N LEU A 77 7.88 11.07 1.00
CA LEU A 77 8.04 9.64 0.77
C LEU A 77 8.67 9.02 2.01
N ILE A 78 7.97 8.08 2.66
CA ILE A 78 8.60 7.19 3.63
C ILE A 78 8.83 5.82 3.02
N PHE A 79 9.87 5.12 3.48
CA PHE A 79 10.14 3.75 3.07
C PHE A 79 10.92 3.00 4.15
N SER A 80 10.85 1.67 4.11
CA SER A 80 11.61 0.78 5.00
C SER A 80 12.98 0.51 4.41
N SER A 81 14.02 0.45 5.24
CA SER A 81 15.36 0.05 4.78
C SER A 81 16.08 -0.77 5.84
N ALA A 82 16.85 -1.77 5.43
CA ALA A 82 17.66 -2.61 6.32
C ALA A 82 19.03 -2.88 5.70
N PRO A 83 20.05 -3.29 6.49
CA PRO A 83 21.38 -3.59 5.95
C PRO A 83 21.36 -4.61 4.82
N VAL A 84 20.58 -5.68 4.98
CA VAL A 84 20.56 -6.81 4.04
C VAL A 84 19.16 -7.37 3.82
N ASP A 85 18.44 -7.70 4.90
CA ASP A 85 17.22 -8.52 4.83
C ASP A 85 15.96 -7.77 5.30
N GLU A 86 14.84 -8.17 4.69
CA GLU A 86 13.49 -7.85 5.11
C GLU A 86 13.22 -8.29 6.56
N ASP A 87 12.50 -7.45 7.31
CA ASP A 87 12.08 -7.63 8.70
C ASP A 87 13.23 -8.00 9.65
N SER A 88 14.45 -7.55 9.34
CA SER A 88 15.60 -7.73 10.21
C SER A 88 15.66 -6.65 11.29
N MET A 89 16.29 -6.96 12.42
CA MET A 89 16.44 -6.01 13.54
C MET A 89 17.19 -4.71 13.18
N GLY A 90 17.90 -4.68 12.05
CA GLY A 90 18.56 -3.48 11.53
C GLY A 90 17.65 -2.55 10.72
N GLN A 91 16.38 -2.91 10.53
CA GLN A 91 15.44 -2.16 9.72
C GLN A 91 15.02 -0.84 10.38
N ASP A 92 15.08 0.24 9.61
CA ASP A 92 14.64 1.59 9.95
C ASP A 92 13.58 2.09 8.95
N VAL A 93 12.85 3.13 9.32
CA VAL A 93 12.01 3.91 8.40
C VAL A 93 12.71 5.21 8.07
N ARG A 94 12.77 5.51 6.78
CA ARG A 94 13.42 6.70 6.23
C ARG A 94 12.39 7.59 5.56
N ILE A 95 12.69 8.88 5.48
CA ILE A 95 11.90 9.88 4.75
C ILE A 95 12.77 10.60 3.73
N SER A 96 12.17 10.93 2.59
CA SER A 96 12.68 11.91 1.63
C SER A 96 11.53 12.84 1.23
N VAL A 97 11.87 14.06 0.80
CA VAL A 97 10.91 15.09 0.42
C VAL A 97 11.25 15.69 -0.93
N SER A 98 10.22 16.05 -1.68
CA SER A 98 10.29 16.81 -2.92
C SER A 98 9.42 18.05 -2.80
N SER A 99 9.94 19.19 -3.29
CA SER A 99 9.25 20.48 -3.34
C SER A 99 9.04 20.97 -4.78
N ASP A 100 9.20 20.07 -5.77
CA ASP A 100 9.18 20.36 -7.20
C ASP A 100 8.43 19.27 -7.97
N ASP A 101 7.26 18.88 -7.47
CA ASP A 101 6.35 17.90 -8.08
C ASP A 101 6.99 16.52 -8.32
N GLY A 102 7.87 16.09 -7.40
CA GLY A 102 8.53 14.78 -7.43
C GLY A 102 9.75 14.70 -8.35
N LEU A 103 10.19 15.82 -8.94
CA LEU A 103 11.29 15.84 -9.90
C LEU A 103 12.67 15.77 -9.24
N THR A 104 12.82 16.28 -8.03
CA THR A 104 14.02 16.13 -7.19
C THR A 104 13.64 15.76 -5.76
N TRP A 105 14.55 15.02 -5.11
CA TRP A 105 14.32 14.45 -3.79
C TRP A 105 15.50 14.78 -2.87
N GLY A 106 15.18 15.15 -1.63
CA GLY A 106 16.18 15.41 -0.60
C GLY A 106 16.92 14.15 -0.15
N ALA A 107 17.99 14.34 0.63
CA ALA A 107 18.71 13.23 1.24
C ALA A 107 17.81 12.43 2.19
N ASN A 108 17.92 11.10 2.14
CA ASN A 108 17.14 10.20 2.99
C ASN A 108 17.52 10.40 4.48
N GLN A 109 16.53 10.69 5.32
CA GLN A 109 16.70 10.86 6.76
C GLN A 109 16.01 9.72 7.52
N VAL A 110 16.59 9.25 8.62
CA VAL A 110 15.96 8.23 9.47
C VAL A 110 14.91 8.89 10.36
N VAL A 111 13.66 8.43 10.26
CA VAL A 111 12.54 8.89 11.11
C VAL A 111 12.22 7.90 12.23
N MET A 112 12.39 6.60 11.98
CA MET A 112 12.19 5.55 12.99
C MET A 112 13.44 4.66 12.99
N PRO A 113 14.36 4.83 13.95
CA PRO A 113 15.62 4.08 13.97
C PRO A 113 15.41 2.59 14.25
N ALA A 114 16.42 1.77 13.95
CA ALA A 114 16.40 0.35 14.27
C ALA A 114 16.16 0.09 15.77
N ALA A 115 15.33 -0.92 16.07
CA ALA A 115 14.93 -1.27 17.44
C ALA A 115 15.95 -2.20 18.13
N LEU A 116 17.19 -1.73 18.20
CA LEU A 116 18.31 -2.44 18.83
C LEU A 116 18.27 -2.28 20.36
N LEU A 117 18.64 -3.35 21.07
CA LEU A 117 18.91 -3.33 22.52
C LEU A 117 20.26 -2.66 22.81
N PRO A 118 20.53 -2.22 24.05
CA PRO A 118 21.76 -1.49 24.38
C PRO A 118 23.04 -2.32 24.18
N ASN A 119 22.94 -3.64 24.26
CA ASN A 119 24.03 -4.59 23.98
C ASN A 119 24.14 -4.97 22.50
N GLN A 120 23.29 -4.45 21.62
CA GLN A 120 23.24 -4.71 20.19
C GLN A 120 23.68 -3.45 19.42
N THR A 121 24.94 -3.06 19.55
CA THR A 121 25.44 -1.77 19.02
C THR A 121 25.62 -1.75 17.50
N ASP A 122 25.65 -2.92 16.85
CA ASP A 122 25.78 -3.06 15.40
C ASP A 122 24.52 -3.65 14.78
N THR A 123 24.15 -3.18 13.60
CA THR A 123 23.16 -3.87 12.77
C THR A 123 23.81 -5.09 12.11
N LYS A 124 23.22 -6.28 12.31
CA LYS A 124 23.60 -7.52 11.61
C LYS A 124 22.43 -8.01 10.73
N ASN A 125 22.73 -8.95 9.83
CA ASN A 125 21.75 -9.60 8.97
C ASN A 125 20.79 -10.51 9.77
N PHE A 126 19.72 -10.94 9.13
CA PHE A 126 18.66 -11.75 9.74
C PHE A 126 19.19 -13.07 10.30
N GLU A 127 20.00 -13.80 9.51
CA GLU A 127 20.57 -15.10 9.91
C GLU A 127 21.43 -15.02 11.19
N TYR A 128 22.24 -13.97 11.33
CA TYR A 128 23.07 -13.76 12.52
C TYR A 128 22.23 -13.72 13.80
N TRP A 129 21.13 -12.97 13.77
CA TRP A 129 20.29 -12.80 14.94
C TRP A 129 19.40 -14.01 15.18
N CYS A 130 18.80 -14.58 14.13
CA CYS A 130 17.91 -15.72 14.27
C CYS A 130 18.64 -16.99 14.73
N SER A 131 19.89 -17.22 14.28
CA SER A 131 20.72 -18.34 14.77
C SER A 131 21.06 -18.26 16.27
N ARG A 132 20.75 -17.13 16.92
CA ARG A 132 20.93 -16.88 18.36
C ARG A 132 19.62 -16.80 19.13
N ASN A 133 18.50 -17.19 18.50
CA ASN A 133 17.14 -17.09 19.06
C ASN A 133 16.76 -15.67 19.49
N ILE A 134 17.25 -14.67 18.77
CA ILE A 134 16.92 -13.28 19.03
C ILE A 134 15.79 -12.86 18.10
N THR A 135 14.65 -12.44 18.67
CA THR A 135 13.52 -11.89 17.94
C THR A 135 13.93 -10.70 17.09
N GLN A 136 13.67 -10.72 15.79
CA GLN A 136 13.84 -9.57 14.92
C GLN A 136 12.77 -8.54 15.23
N ARG A 137 13.16 -7.30 15.52
CA ARG A 137 12.24 -6.18 15.70
C ARG A 137 12.44 -5.21 14.55
N ALA A 138 11.53 -5.23 13.58
CA ALA A 138 11.59 -4.32 12.44
C ALA A 138 10.46 -3.30 12.48
N TRP A 139 10.75 -2.09 12.00
CA TRP A 139 9.74 -1.10 11.67
C TRP A 139 9.56 -1.05 10.15
N GLN A 140 8.32 -1.21 9.71
CA GLN A 140 7.93 -0.99 8.33
C GLN A 140 7.26 0.38 8.20
N ALA A 141 7.60 1.10 7.14
CA ALA A 141 6.85 2.28 6.71
C ALA A 141 5.42 1.86 6.35
N LEU A 142 4.43 2.58 6.91
CA LEU A 142 3.02 2.19 6.76
C LEU A 142 2.16 3.21 6.00
N THR A 143 2.18 4.46 6.44
CA THR A 143 1.41 5.57 5.82
C THR A 143 1.78 6.90 6.49
N PHE A 144 1.18 7.99 6.02
CA PHE A 144 1.12 9.27 6.71
C PHE A 144 -0.28 9.54 7.27
N VAL A 145 -0.37 10.32 8.34
CA VAL A 145 -1.63 10.84 8.87
C VAL A 145 -1.52 12.34 9.09
N HIS A 146 -2.42 13.11 8.49
CA HIS A 146 -2.51 14.56 8.68
C HIS A 146 -3.70 14.90 9.57
N LEU A 147 -3.44 15.44 10.76
CA LEU A 147 -4.45 16.04 11.61
C LEU A 147 -4.61 17.50 11.20
N THR A 148 -5.84 17.95 11.00
CA THR A 148 -6.14 19.37 10.71
C THR A 148 -6.20 20.22 11.98
N GLU A 149 -6.58 19.61 13.12
CA GLU A 149 -6.78 20.33 14.40
C GLU A 149 -6.25 19.53 15.62
N PRO A 150 -5.06 19.89 16.15
CA PRO A 150 -4.11 20.85 15.61
C PRO A 150 -3.44 20.34 14.33
N ASP A 151 -3.01 21.28 13.48
CA ASP A 151 -2.39 21.00 12.19
C ASP A 151 -1.03 20.28 12.33
N ARG A 152 -1.01 18.95 12.20
CA ARG A 152 0.15 18.08 12.42
C ARG A 152 0.20 16.94 11.42
N LEU A 153 1.39 16.68 10.87
CA LEU A 153 1.66 15.54 10.00
C LEU A 153 2.42 14.47 10.78
N TYR A 154 2.02 13.22 10.68
CA TYR A 154 2.68 12.06 11.28
C TYR A 154 3.10 11.07 10.20
N ALA A 155 4.30 10.53 10.32
CA ALA A 155 4.69 9.28 9.67
C ALA A 155 4.33 8.11 10.60
N ILE A 156 3.69 7.08 10.07
CA ILE A 156 3.23 5.91 10.82
C ILE A 156 4.12 4.71 10.51
N GLY A 157 4.55 4.04 11.57
CA GLY A 157 5.36 2.83 11.51
C GLY A 157 4.60 1.62 12.05
N GLN A 158 4.70 0.51 11.33
CA GLN A 158 4.17 -0.79 11.73
C GLN A 158 5.31 -1.67 12.24
N SER A 159 5.17 -2.28 13.42
CA SER A 159 6.14 -3.32 13.81
C SER A 159 5.87 -4.60 13.00
N ALA A 160 6.92 -5.19 12.44
CA ALA A 160 6.89 -6.50 11.79
C ALA A 160 8.02 -7.35 12.40
N SER A 161 7.71 -8.03 13.48
CA SER A 161 8.72 -8.79 14.23
C SER A 161 8.72 -10.25 13.83
N VAL A 162 9.91 -10.84 13.77
CA VAL A 162 10.06 -12.28 13.48
C VAL A 162 10.65 -12.97 14.71
N VAL A 163 9.89 -13.87 15.32
CA VAL A 163 10.36 -14.66 16.46
C VAL A 163 11.19 -15.82 15.93
N CYS A 164 12.44 -15.99 16.37
CA CYS A 164 13.34 -17.03 15.86
C CYS A 164 13.57 -18.14 16.92
N PRO A 165 13.38 -19.44 16.59
CA PRO A 165 12.60 -19.94 15.45
C PRO A 165 11.10 -19.68 15.66
N GLY A 166 10.35 -19.38 14.60
CA GLY A 166 8.94 -19.01 14.74
C GLY A 166 8.38 -18.19 13.60
N GLY A 167 7.18 -17.63 13.83
CA GLY A 167 6.42 -16.85 12.86
C GLY A 167 6.61 -15.34 13.01
N THR A 168 5.96 -14.62 12.10
CA THR A 168 5.87 -13.16 12.11
C THR A 168 4.75 -12.73 13.06
N GLN A 169 5.00 -11.66 13.81
CA GLN A 169 4.06 -11.05 14.75
C GLN A 169 4.23 -9.54 14.74
N SER A 170 3.15 -8.81 14.99
CA SER A 170 3.19 -7.37 15.21
C SER A 170 2.96 -7.04 16.68
N ALA A 171 3.82 -6.18 17.23
CA ALA A 171 3.70 -5.52 18.53
C ALA A 171 2.85 -4.25 18.54
N GLY A 172 2.39 -3.74 17.39
CA GLY A 172 1.61 -2.50 17.33
C GLY A 172 2.10 -1.49 16.30
N ARG A 173 1.74 -0.23 16.52
CA ARG A 173 2.05 0.91 15.65
C ARG A 173 2.60 2.10 16.44
N ILE A 174 3.54 2.81 15.82
CA ILE A 174 4.09 4.06 16.34
C ILE A 174 3.84 5.20 15.36
N ALA A 175 3.85 6.42 15.89
CA ALA A 175 3.84 7.63 15.09
C ALA A 175 5.05 8.51 15.42
N VAL A 176 5.54 9.22 14.41
CA VAL A 176 6.57 10.26 14.53
C VAL A 176 6.04 11.50 13.85
N GLN A 177 5.97 12.62 14.57
CA GLN A 177 5.56 13.89 13.96
C GLN A 177 6.63 14.37 12.98
N ILE A 178 6.20 14.83 11.82
CA ILE A 178 7.05 15.36 10.75
C ILE A 178 6.90 16.88 10.66
N ASP A 179 8.02 17.58 10.60
CA ASP A 179 8.04 19.01 10.28
C ASP A 179 7.70 19.18 8.80
N LYS A 180 6.53 19.77 8.55
CA LYS A 180 6.02 19.96 7.19
C LYS A 180 6.89 20.89 6.35
N ALA A 181 7.70 21.76 6.94
CA ALA A 181 8.54 22.69 6.19
C ALA A 181 9.72 22.01 5.49
N ASN A 182 10.23 20.91 6.04
CA ASN A 182 11.48 20.30 5.60
C ASN A 182 11.51 18.76 5.64
N GLY A 183 10.45 18.11 6.12
CA GLY A 183 10.36 16.66 6.23
C GLY A 183 11.15 16.04 7.38
N SER A 184 11.74 16.85 8.27
CA SER A 184 12.51 16.35 9.40
C SER A 184 11.63 15.87 10.55
N VAL A 185 12.21 15.13 11.49
CA VAL A 185 11.54 14.67 12.71
C VAL A 185 11.23 15.86 13.62
N ALA A 186 9.96 16.07 13.93
CA ALA A 186 9.47 17.13 14.81
C ALA A 186 9.16 16.65 16.25
N SER A 187 9.08 15.33 16.48
CA SER A 187 8.83 14.76 17.80
C SER A 187 9.57 13.45 18.01
N GLU A 188 9.75 13.05 19.27
CA GLU A 188 10.10 11.67 19.60
C GLU A 188 8.96 10.71 19.18
N PRO A 189 9.28 9.45 18.87
CA PRO A 189 8.27 8.44 18.54
C PRO A 189 7.37 8.15 19.75
N CYS A 190 6.11 7.85 19.47
CA CYS A 190 5.12 7.46 20.47
C CYS A 190 4.24 6.32 19.95
N TRP A 191 3.70 5.50 20.84
CA TRP A 191 2.76 4.44 20.51
C TRP A 191 1.39 5.01 20.14
N ILE A 192 0.83 4.56 19.03
CA ILE A 192 -0.59 4.77 18.71
C ILE A 192 -1.41 3.50 18.92
N GLU A 193 -0.78 2.32 18.88
CA GLU A 193 -1.43 1.04 19.11
C GLU A 193 -0.44 0.07 19.75
N LYS A 194 -0.89 -0.64 20.78
CA LYS A 194 -0.15 -1.71 21.47
C LYS A 194 -1.04 -2.93 21.57
N ASN A 195 -0.45 -4.10 21.70
CA ASN A 195 -1.14 -5.38 21.86
C ASN A 195 -0.35 -6.34 22.78
N GLU A 196 -0.79 -7.58 22.88
CA GLU A 196 -0.16 -8.62 23.71
C GLU A 196 1.29 -8.94 23.33
N TYR A 197 1.73 -8.60 22.12
CA TYR A 197 3.11 -8.81 21.66
C TYR A 197 4.03 -7.62 21.96
N THR A 198 3.51 -6.45 22.34
CA THR A 198 4.35 -5.26 22.62
C THR A 198 5.35 -5.52 23.74
N ALA A 199 4.90 -6.07 24.87
CA ALA A 199 5.76 -6.30 26.02
C ALA A 199 6.78 -7.44 25.78
N PRO A 200 6.39 -8.63 25.26
CA PRO A 200 7.32 -9.71 24.97
C PRO A 200 8.42 -9.35 23.97
N GLN A 201 8.17 -8.42 23.05
CA GLN A 201 9.18 -8.00 22.06
C GLN A 201 10.21 -7.00 22.62
N LEU A 202 10.03 -6.52 23.86
CA LEU A 202 11.01 -5.72 24.60
C LEU A 202 11.36 -4.36 23.95
N PHE A 203 10.44 -3.74 23.22
CA PHE A 203 10.67 -2.38 22.68
C PHE A 203 11.04 -1.36 23.76
N SER A 204 10.53 -1.52 24.98
CA SER A 204 10.89 -0.70 26.15
C SER A 204 12.37 -0.82 26.57
N GLN A 205 13.07 -1.86 26.12
CA GLN A 205 14.50 -2.04 26.39
C GLN A 205 15.37 -1.54 25.24
N THR A 206 14.79 -1.22 24.07
CA THR A 206 15.54 -0.69 22.91
C THR A 206 15.74 0.82 23.02
N VAL A 207 16.30 1.46 21.98
CA VAL A 207 16.34 2.94 21.86
C VAL A 207 14.98 3.60 22.13
N TYR A 208 13.88 2.91 21.81
CA TYR A 208 12.53 3.41 22.01
C TYR A 208 12.18 3.61 23.48
N GLY A 209 12.47 2.66 24.36
CA GLY A 209 12.24 2.89 25.80
C GLY A 209 13.42 3.52 26.54
N THR A 210 14.66 3.25 26.15
CA THR A 210 15.85 3.69 26.90
C THR A 210 16.29 5.11 26.58
N LYS A 211 16.15 5.56 25.33
CA LYS A 211 16.49 6.92 24.90
C LYS A 211 15.25 7.82 24.86
N TYR A 212 14.21 7.39 24.13
CA TYR A 212 13.00 8.20 23.94
C TYR A 212 12.00 8.09 25.10
N GLY A 213 12.13 7.07 25.97
CA GLY A 213 11.12 6.83 27.00
C GLY A 213 9.71 6.67 26.43
N MET A 214 9.60 6.03 25.25
CA MET A 214 8.44 6.04 24.36
C MET A 214 7.12 5.80 25.10
N LYS A 215 6.24 6.81 25.03
CA LYS A 215 4.91 6.83 25.65
C LYS A 215 3.83 6.64 24.60
N ASP A 216 2.58 6.61 25.04
CA ASP A 216 1.44 6.69 24.13
C ASP A 216 1.32 8.12 23.57
N CYS A 217 0.97 8.23 22.29
CA CYS A 217 0.77 9.53 21.64
C CYS A 217 -0.45 10.22 22.24
N THR A 218 -0.35 11.53 22.50
CA THR A 218 -1.51 12.33 22.93
C THR A 218 -2.63 12.33 21.88
N ASP A 219 -2.28 12.22 20.60
CA ASP A 219 -3.23 12.17 19.48
C ASP A 219 -3.55 10.73 19.01
N ALA A 220 -3.22 9.69 19.79
CA ALA A 220 -3.38 8.29 19.37
C ALA A 220 -4.80 7.98 18.86
N ASP A 221 -5.84 8.42 19.58
CA ASP A 221 -7.23 8.16 19.20
C ASP A 221 -7.61 8.85 17.88
N LYS A 222 -7.14 10.08 17.65
CA LYS A 222 -7.39 10.83 16.41
C LYS A 222 -6.67 10.19 15.23
N ILE A 223 -5.41 9.78 15.43
CA ILE A 223 -4.62 9.10 14.41
C ILE A 223 -5.29 7.77 14.05
N ASN A 224 -5.70 6.98 15.05
CA ASN A 224 -6.36 5.69 14.81
C ASN A 224 -7.74 5.83 14.19
N ALA A 225 -8.48 6.91 14.45
CA ALA A 225 -9.74 7.19 13.78
C ALA A 225 -9.53 7.37 12.28
N ILE A 226 -8.57 8.22 11.88
CA ILE A 226 -8.22 8.43 10.47
C ILE A 226 -7.75 7.12 9.84
N LEU A 227 -6.89 6.34 10.50
CA LEU A 227 -6.42 5.04 9.98
C LEU A 227 -7.52 3.98 9.79
N ARG A 228 -8.77 4.25 10.21
CA ARG A 228 -9.92 3.40 9.94
C ARG A 228 -10.80 3.90 8.79
N GLU A 229 -10.66 5.16 8.40
CA GLU A 229 -11.40 5.72 7.26
C GLU A 229 -11.09 4.90 5.99
N PRO A 230 -12.10 4.58 5.17
CA PRO A 230 -11.97 3.82 3.92
C PRO A 230 -10.73 4.10 3.08
N ASP A 231 -10.48 5.37 2.79
CA ASP A 231 -9.45 5.87 1.89
C ASP A 231 -8.12 6.17 2.62
N GLN A 232 -8.10 6.07 3.94
CA GLN A 232 -6.90 6.31 4.76
C GLN A 232 -6.37 5.02 5.40
N ALA A 233 -7.17 3.95 5.39
CA ALA A 233 -6.79 2.66 5.94
C ALA A 233 -5.57 2.10 5.19
N PRO A 234 -4.45 1.83 5.88
CA PRO A 234 -3.24 1.37 5.24
C PRO A 234 -3.37 -0.08 4.79
N ALA A 235 -2.37 -0.55 4.03
CA ALA A 235 -2.37 -1.89 3.45
C ALA A 235 -2.43 -3.03 4.49
N TRP A 236 -1.99 -2.78 5.72
CA TRP A 236 -2.05 -3.74 6.81
C TRP A 236 -2.13 -3.08 8.19
N SER A 237 -2.27 -3.89 9.23
CA SER A 237 -2.33 -3.46 10.64
C SER A 237 -1.75 -4.52 11.56
N PRO A 238 -1.58 -4.24 12.87
CA PRO A 238 -1.21 -5.26 13.83
C PRO A 238 -2.18 -6.44 13.85
N TRP A 239 -3.48 -6.18 13.65
CA TRP A 239 -4.47 -7.25 13.59
C TRP A 239 -4.25 -8.19 12.40
N LEU A 240 -4.07 -7.64 11.19
CA LEU A 240 -3.79 -8.43 9.98
C LEU A 240 -2.44 -9.17 10.04
N TYR A 241 -1.47 -8.66 10.80
CA TYR A 241 -0.20 -9.37 11.02
C TYR A 241 -0.35 -10.58 11.94
N ASN A 242 -1.32 -10.56 12.84
CA ASN A 242 -1.48 -11.54 13.90
C ASN A 242 -2.67 -12.49 13.66
N HIS A 243 -3.50 -12.23 12.66
CA HIS A 243 -4.69 -13.00 12.31
C HIS A 243 -4.79 -13.20 10.80
N GLU A 244 -5.55 -14.20 10.39
CA GLU A 244 -5.87 -14.44 8.99
C GLU A 244 -7.18 -13.72 8.63
N LEU A 245 -7.28 -13.18 7.41
CA LEU A 245 -8.53 -12.62 6.90
C LEU A 245 -8.93 -13.42 5.68
N TYR A 246 -9.89 -14.32 5.85
CA TYR A 246 -10.37 -15.14 4.75
C TYR A 246 -11.37 -14.40 3.88
N ALA A 247 -11.23 -14.57 2.57
CA ALA A 247 -12.15 -14.07 1.57
C ALA A 247 -13.54 -14.73 1.67
N ALA A 248 -14.48 -14.33 0.80
CA ALA A 248 -15.87 -14.80 0.83
C ALA A 248 -16.02 -16.32 0.62
N ASP A 249 -15.01 -16.98 0.05
CA ASP A 249 -14.98 -18.43 -0.10
C ASP A 249 -14.53 -19.19 1.15
N GLY A 250 -14.03 -18.48 2.17
CA GLY A 250 -13.52 -19.06 3.41
C GLY A 250 -12.20 -19.83 3.26
N ILE A 251 -11.51 -19.70 2.12
CA ILE A 251 -10.31 -20.49 1.79
C ILE A 251 -9.08 -19.58 1.65
N HIS A 252 -9.19 -18.47 0.92
CA HIS A 252 -8.02 -17.66 0.59
C HIS A 252 -7.77 -16.56 1.62
N ASN A 253 -6.53 -16.45 2.11
CA ASN A 253 -6.12 -15.44 3.09
C ASN A 253 -5.70 -14.14 2.39
N MET A 254 -6.32 -13.03 2.78
CA MET A 254 -6.19 -11.71 2.18
C MET A 254 -5.37 -10.78 3.07
N GLN A 255 -4.44 -10.06 2.48
CA GLN A 255 -3.72 -8.94 3.11
C GLN A 255 -3.43 -7.85 2.08
N GLU A 256 -2.77 -6.78 2.53
CA GLU A 256 -2.24 -5.72 1.65
C GLU A 256 -3.33 -5.05 0.82
N GLN A 257 -4.39 -4.60 1.50
CA GLN A 257 -5.47 -3.87 0.85
C GLN A 257 -4.96 -2.61 0.14
N THR A 258 -5.61 -2.22 -0.94
CA THR A 258 -5.33 -0.95 -1.60
C THR A 258 -6.01 0.21 -0.88
N HIS A 259 -5.60 1.43 -1.22
CA HIS A 259 -6.43 2.62 -1.00
C HIS A 259 -7.84 2.40 -1.55
N ALA A 260 -8.87 2.79 -0.80
CA ALA A 260 -10.25 2.70 -1.25
C ALA A 260 -10.67 3.94 -2.02
N VAL A 261 -11.50 3.76 -3.05
CA VAL A 261 -12.04 4.85 -3.86
C VAL A 261 -13.56 4.87 -3.74
N ARG A 262 -14.13 6.05 -3.51
CA ARG A 262 -15.58 6.26 -3.47
C ARG A 262 -16.17 6.49 -4.86
N PHE A 263 -17.25 5.78 -5.14
CA PHE A 263 -18.08 5.89 -6.33
C PHE A 263 -19.36 6.58 -5.95
N THR A 264 -19.59 7.79 -6.47
CA THR A 264 -20.85 8.51 -6.30
C THR A 264 -21.58 8.50 -7.62
N ASP A 265 -22.84 8.08 -7.65
CA ASP A 265 -23.63 8.28 -8.86
C ASP A 265 -23.76 9.77 -9.20
N HIS A 266 -23.56 10.08 -10.47
CA HIS A 266 -23.99 11.35 -11.00
C HIS A 266 -25.49 11.23 -11.19
N HIS A 267 -26.30 11.63 -10.20
CA HIS A 267 -27.65 12.22 -10.37
C HIS A 267 -28.43 12.40 -9.05
N GLY A 268 -27.75 12.64 -7.92
CA GLY A 268 -28.47 12.87 -6.66
C GLY A 268 -29.40 11.70 -6.31
N SER A 269 -28.99 10.47 -6.69
CA SER A 269 -29.72 9.28 -6.32
C SER A 269 -29.68 9.16 -4.81
N SER A 270 -30.81 8.76 -4.23
CA SER A 270 -30.94 8.44 -2.80
C SER A 270 -30.15 7.19 -2.38
N THR A 271 -29.27 6.66 -3.24
CA THR A 271 -28.53 5.40 -3.03
C THR A 271 -27.09 5.59 -2.59
N GLY A 272 -26.61 6.82 -2.41
CA GLY A 272 -25.33 7.10 -1.74
C GLY A 272 -24.08 6.75 -2.53
N GLY A 273 -24.07 5.71 -3.37
CA GLY A 273 -22.89 5.16 -4.05
C GLY A 273 -22.13 4.16 -3.16
N TYR A 274 -20.93 3.70 -3.56
CA TYR A 274 -20.19 2.64 -2.86
C TYR A 274 -18.67 2.91 -2.82
N TRP A 275 -17.96 2.34 -1.87
CA TRP A 275 -16.50 2.21 -1.85
C TRP A 275 -16.04 0.97 -2.58
N GLN A 276 -14.90 1.05 -3.26
CA GLN A 276 -14.18 -0.11 -3.78
C GLN A 276 -12.73 -0.09 -3.32
N ARG A 277 -12.21 -1.25 -2.96
CA ARG A 277 -10.77 -1.49 -2.82
C ARG A 277 -10.43 -2.89 -3.33
N PHE A 278 -9.13 -3.14 -3.44
CA PHE A 278 -8.61 -4.45 -3.79
C PHE A 278 -7.77 -5.06 -2.67
N TRP A 279 -7.56 -6.36 -2.76
CA TRP A 279 -6.82 -7.19 -1.82
C TRP A 279 -5.86 -8.11 -2.55
N ARG A 280 -4.72 -8.38 -1.92
CA ARG A 280 -3.78 -9.40 -2.36
C ARG A 280 -4.10 -10.73 -1.68
N ASP A 281 -4.19 -11.77 -2.50
CA ASP A 281 -4.15 -13.15 -2.02
C ASP A 281 -2.73 -13.48 -1.55
N ILE A 282 -2.57 -13.78 -0.26
CA ILE A 282 -1.29 -14.17 0.35
C ILE A 282 -1.25 -15.65 0.72
N SER A 283 -2.22 -16.45 0.27
CA SER A 283 -2.29 -17.88 0.57
C SER A 283 -0.98 -18.57 0.17
N PRO A 284 -0.31 -19.30 1.09
CA PRO A 284 0.97 -19.94 0.80
C PRO A 284 0.80 -21.08 -0.22
N THR A 285 -0.35 -21.76 -0.17
CA THR A 285 -0.79 -22.78 -1.12
C THR A 285 -2.03 -22.28 -1.85
N ASN A 286 -2.25 -22.76 -3.08
CA ASN A 286 -3.43 -22.45 -3.89
C ASN A 286 -3.67 -20.95 -4.19
N ASN A 287 -2.65 -20.11 -4.14
CA ASN A 287 -2.76 -18.70 -4.52
C ASN A 287 -3.37 -18.54 -5.92
N THR A 288 -4.38 -17.68 -6.03
CA THR A 288 -5.18 -17.46 -7.23
C THR A 288 -4.47 -16.71 -8.35
N LYS A 289 -3.35 -16.02 -8.06
CA LYS A 289 -2.66 -15.14 -9.02
C LYS A 289 -3.60 -14.09 -9.62
N ALA A 290 -4.57 -13.67 -8.82
CA ALA A 290 -5.58 -12.70 -9.17
C ALA A 290 -5.71 -11.68 -8.04
N VAL A 291 -6.10 -10.47 -8.41
CA VAL A 291 -6.52 -9.45 -7.45
C VAL A 291 -7.91 -9.80 -6.93
N TRP A 292 -8.21 -9.50 -5.67
CA TRP A 292 -9.53 -9.67 -5.08
C TRP A 292 -10.19 -8.33 -4.81
N VAL A 293 -11.51 -8.21 -4.94
CA VAL A 293 -12.25 -6.96 -4.78
C VAL A 293 -13.17 -7.00 -3.58
N GLU A 294 -13.31 -5.87 -2.91
CA GLU A 294 -14.31 -5.64 -1.88
C GLU A 294 -15.07 -4.35 -2.17
N TYR A 295 -16.38 -4.39 -1.94
CA TYR A 295 -17.28 -3.25 -2.06
C TYR A 295 -17.96 -2.97 -0.73
N ASN A 296 -18.21 -1.70 -0.44
CA ASN A 296 -18.98 -1.29 0.73
C ASN A 296 -19.87 -0.08 0.41
N ASP A 297 -21.17 -0.21 0.65
CA ASP A 297 -22.14 0.86 0.38
C ASP A 297 -22.20 1.90 1.52
N ASP A 298 -21.68 1.56 2.70
CA ASP A 298 -21.62 2.46 3.85
C ASP A 298 -20.56 3.55 3.64
N GLU A 299 -20.98 4.81 3.72
CA GLU A 299 -20.12 5.97 3.43
C GLU A 299 -18.98 6.12 4.43
N GLU A 300 -19.21 5.77 5.70
CA GLU A 300 -18.20 5.82 6.77
C GLU A 300 -17.31 4.56 6.77
N GLY A 301 -17.65 3.56 5.95
CA GLY A 301 -16.94 2.29 5.88
C GLY A 301 -17.30 1.31 6.98
N GLU A 302 -18.47 1.43 7.61
CA GLU A 302 -18.93 0.41 8.56
C GLU A 302 -19.08 -0.95 7.87
N GLY A 303 -18.77 -2.04 8.58
CA GLY A 303 -19.01 -3.40 8.09
C GLY A 303 -17.90 -4.04 7.24
N TRP A 304 -16.79 -3.35 6.99
CA TRP A 304 -15.56 -3.98 6.48
C TRP A 304 -14.36 -3.71 7.39
N TYR A 305 -13.25 -4.42 7.15
CA TYR A 305 -11.98 -4.13 7.80
C TYR A 305 -11.53 -2.67 7.53
N PRO A 306 -10.90 -1.93 8.46
CA PRO A 306 -10.55 -2.30 9.84
C PRO A 306 -11.65 -2.01 10.89
N TYR A 307 -12.83 -1.53 10.50
CA TYR A 307 -13.95 -1.33 11.44
C TYR A 307 -14.48 -2.65 11.98
N THR A 308 -14.52 -3.68 11.14
CA THR A 308 -14.89 -5.04 11.52
C THR A 308 -13.66 -5.95 11.45
N LEU A 309 -13.32 -6.55 12.59
CA LEU A 309 -12.22 -7.51 12.71
C LEU A 309 -12.81 -8.91 12.77
N SER A 310 -12.75 -9.65 11.66
CA SER A 310 -13.26 -11.01 11.57
C SER A 310 -12.42 -11.83 10.61
N GLU A 311 -12.00 -13.01 11.04
CA GLU A 311 -11.26 -13.93 10.16
C GLU A 311 -12.14 -14.46 9.03
N HIS A 312 -13.45 -14.60 9.24
CA HIS A 312 -14.38 -15.16 8.26
C HIS A 312 -15.61 -14.27 8.01
N GLY A 313 -16.35 -14.55 6.94
CA GLY A 313 -17.58 -13.83 6.57
C GLY A 313 -17.35 -12.51 5.82
N ASN A 314 -16.11 -12.25 5.39
CA ASN A 314 -15.74 -11.07 4.63
C ASN A 314 -16.28 -11.15 3.20
N LYS A 315 -16.74 -10.02 2.65
CA LYS A 315 -17.33 -9.93 1.29
C LYS A 315 -16.26 -9.57 0.25
N ILE A 316 -15.17 -10.34 0.25
CA ILE A 316 -14.04 -10.17 -0.64
C ILE A 316 -14.12 -11.25 -1.72
N TYR A 317 -14.18 -10.85 -2.99
CA TYR A 317 -14.45 -11.75 -4.12
C TYR A 317 -13.30 -11.75 -5.14
N GLN A 318 -13.01 -12.93 -5.67
CA GLN A 318 -11.97 -13.09 -6.68
C GLN A 318 -12.36 -12.33 -7.95
N THR A 319 -11.41 -11.60 -8.53
CA THR A 319 -11.63 -10.91 -9.80
C THR A 319 -11.01 -11.65 -10.98
N ASN A 320 -11.28 -11.18 -12.19
CA ASN A 320 -10.55 -11.58 -13.39
C ASN A 320 -9.29 -10.71 -13.67
N ILE A 321 -8.90 -9.83 -12.74
CA ILE A 321 -7.67 -9.02 -12.84
C ILE A 321 -6.47 -9.90 -12.46
N PRO A 322 -5.49 -10.11 -13.36
CA PRO A 322 -4.34 -10.95 -13.08
C PRO A 322 -3.33 -10.26 -12.15
N ASP A 323 -2.57 -11.04 -11.38
CA ASP A 323 -1.61 -10.53 -10.41
C ASP A 323 -0.32 -11.37 -10.31
N ALA A 324 0.81 -10.70 -10.04
CA ALA A 324 2.13 -11.30 -9.86
C ALA A 324 2.49 -11.54 -8.38
N LYS A 325 1.48 -11.73 -7.51
CA LYS A 325 1.64 -11.95 -6.06
C LYS A 325 2.36 -10.79 -5.36
N THR A 326 1.95 -9.55 -5.62
CA THR A 326 2.55 -8.36 -4.99
C THR A 326 1.51 -7.26 -4.79
N LYS A 327 1.69 -6.39 -3.79
CA LYS A 327 0.74 -5.30 -3.47
C LYS A 327 0.40 -4.47 -4.71
N GLN A 328 -0.86 -4.05 -4.80
CA GLN A 328 -1.37 -3.13 -5.80
C GLN A 328 -1.68 -1.75 -5.21
N TYR A 329 -1.97 -0.77 -6.06
CA TYR A 329 -2.47 0.54 -5.63
C TYR A 329 -3.64 0.99 -6.52
N LEU A 330 -4.80 1.20 -5.91
CA LEU A 330 -5.98 1.78 -6.54
C LEU A 330 -6.04 3.27 -6.24
N GLY A 331 -6.27 4.09 -7.25
CA GLY A 331 -6.49 5.52 -7.05
C GLY A 331 -7.48 6.12 -8.03
N ARG A 332 -7.73 7.41 -7.83
CA ARG A 332 -8.69 8.20 -8.59
C ARG A 332 -8.05 9.50 -9.07
N ILE A 333 -8.25 9.83 -10.33
CA ILE A 333 -7.83 11.09 -10.93
C ILE A 333 -8.86 12.17 -10.59
N THR A 334 -8.39 13.27 -10.01
CA THR A 334 -9.19 14.46 -9.75
C THR A 334 -8.94 15.50 -10.85
N PRO A 335 -9.97 16.17 -11.41
CA PRO A 335 -11.39 16.08 -11.07
C PRO A 335 -12.21 15.14 -11.95
N SER A 336 -11.62 14.44 -12.93
CA SER A 336 -12.38 13.62 -13.90
C SER A 336 -13.13 12.47 -13.21
N GLY A 337 -12.55 11.92 -12.16
CA GLY A 337 -13.03 10.74 -11.46
C GLY A 337 -12.68 9.43 -12.15
N ASP A 338 -11.84 9.47 -13.19
CA ASP A 338 -11.26 8.26 -13.78
C ASP A 338 -10.44 7.53 -12.72
N ARG A 339 -10.32 6.22 -12.85
CA ARG A 339 -9.59 5.39 -11.90
C ARG A 339 -8.39 4.75 -12.56
N TYR A 340 -7.42 4.45 -11.72
CA TYR A 340 -6.23 3.75 -12.12
C TYR A 340 -5.88 2.66 -11.12
N LEU A 341 -5.38 1.54 -11.63
CA LEU A 341 -4.81 0.45 -10.86
C LEU A 341 -3.33 0.29 -11.24
N ILE A 342 -2.45 0.53 -10.29
CA ILE A 342 -1.02 0.31 -10.43
C ILE A 342 -0.69 -1.07 -9.85
N HIS A 343 -0.22 -1.98 -10.69
CA HIS A 343 0.11 -3.35 -10.26
C HIS A 343 0.98 -4.08 -11.29
N ASN A 344 1.37 -5.30 -10.93
CA ASN A 344 2.11 -6.23 -11.77
C ASN A 344 1.18 -7.35 -12.24
N PRO A 345 0.63 -7.28 -13.47
CA PRO A 345 -0.40 -8.22 -13.95
C PRO A 345 0.14 -9.54 -14.48
N VAL A 346 1.46 -9.77 -14.47
CA VAL A 346 2.08 -10.93 -15.12
C VAL A 346 2.72 -11.84 -14.09
N TYR A 347 2.03 -12.92 -13.76
CA TYR A 347 2.59 -13.99 -12.94
C TYR A 347 3.64 -14.79 -13.72
N ARG A 348 4.76 -15.10 -13.07
CA ARG A 348 5.84 -15.95 -13.58
C ARG A 348 6.30 -16.92 -12.49
N ASP A 349 6.73 -18.11 -12.89
CA ASP A 349 7.16 -19.15 -11.95
C ASP A 349 8.48 -18.81 -11.25
N ASP A 350 9.29 -17.93 -11.85
CA ASP A 350 10.49 -17.35 -11.22
C ASP A 350 10.17 -16.22 -10.23
N LEU A 351 8.87 -15.95 -9.99
CA LEU A 351 8.35 -14.91 -9.11
C LEU A 351 8.78 -13.49 -9.50
N SER A 352 9.27 -13.27 -10.73
CA SER A 352 9.61 -11.94 -11.19
C SER A 352 8.38 -11.06 -11.36
N ARG A 353 8.51 -9.80 -10.93
CA ARG A 353 7.41 -8.83 -10.79
C ARG A 353 7.57 -7.71 -11.81
N GLN A 354 7.50 -8.06 -13.09
CA GLN A 354 7.59 -7.10 -14.19
C GLN A 354 6.69 -7.49 -15.38
N PRO A 355 6.13 -6.51 -16.11
CA PRO A 355 6.24 -5.06 -15.89
C PRO A 355 5.42 -4.56 -14.67
N LEU A 356 5.74 -3.36 -14.20
CA LEU A 356 4.82 -2.53 -13.42
C LEU A 356 3.97 -1.72 -14.38
N THR A 357 2.65 -1.72 -14.19
CA THR A 357 1.69 -1.16 -15.14
C THR A 357 0.74 -0.18 -14.48
N ILE A 358 0.09 0.66 -15.29
CA ILE A 358 -1.09 1.44 -14.90
C ILE A 358 -2.24 1.02 -15.81
N ALA A 359 -3.27 0.40 -15.25
CA ALA A 359 -4.52 0.10 -15.94
C ALA A 359 -5.55 1.21 -15.66
N MET A 360 -6.27 1.65 -16.68
CA MET A 360 -7.21 2.77 -16.59
C MET A 360 -8.66 2.30 -16.74
N SER A 361 -9.52 2.91 -15.93
CA SER A 361 -10.98 2.84 -16.10
C SER A 361 -11.50 4.27 -16.25
N ARG A 362 -11.87 4.63 -17.48
CA ARG A 362 -12.30 5.98 -17.87
C ARG A 362 -13.79 6.02 -18.22
N GLY A 363 -14.35 7.23 -18.29
CA GLY A 363 -15.63 7.46 -18.98
C GLY A 363 -16.90 7.19 -18.19
N TYR A 364 -16.81 6.97 -16.86
CA TYR A 364 -17.98 6.81 -15.99
C TYR A 364 -18.97 7.99 -16.13
N ARG A 365 -18.44 9.22 -16.09
CA ARG A 365 -19.25 10.44 -16.19
C ARG A 365 -20.01 10.59 -17.50
N ALA A 366 -19.49 10.03 -18.58
CA ALA A 366 -20.01 10.23 -19.93
C ALA A 366 -21.00 9.13 -20.35
N THR A 367 -20.86 7.91 -19.80
CA THR A 367 -21.54 6.72 -20.34
C THR A 367 -22.52 6.07 -19.37
N GLY A 368 -22.41 6.34 -18.06
CA GLY A 368 -23.19 5.62 -17.04
C GLY A 368 -22.92 4.10 -17.02
N MET A 369 -21.91 3.62 -17.75
CA MET A 369 -21.59 2.20 -17.89
C MET A 369 -20.65 1.72 -16.77
N GLN A 370 -20.70 0.40 -16.55
CA GLN A 370 -19.92 -0.32 -15.54
C GLN A 370 -18.42 -0.01 -15.60
N GLN A 371 -17.89 0.19 -14.40
CA GLN A 371 -16.57 0.65 -14.04
C GLN A 371 -15.50 -0.46 -14.19
N THR A 372 -15.13 -0.80 -15.43
CA THR A 372 -14.12 -1.84 -15.77
C THR A 372 -12.82 -1.24 -16.32
N TYR A 373 -11.68 -1.91 -16.14
CA TYR A 373 -10.39 -1.52 -16.74
C TYR A 373 -10.33 -1.96 -18.20
N ARG A 374 -10.01 -1.02 -19.11
CA ARG A 374 -10.11 -1.24 -20.57
C ARG A 374 -8.82 -0.92 -21.33
N SER A 375 -8.01 -0.02 -20.79
CA SER A 375 -6.68 0.31 -21.32
C SER A 375 -5.60 0.13 -20.24
N ILE A 376 -4.37 -0.08 -20.69
CA ILE A 376 -3.21 -0.31 -19.82
C ILE A 376 -1.93 0.17 -20.51
N GLY A 377 -0.93 0.54 -19.71
CA GLY A 377 0.40 0.83 -20.20
C GLY A 377 1.46 0.43 -19.18
N VAL A 378 2.68 0.20 -19.66
CA VAL A 378 3.84 -0.13 -18.83
C VAL A 378 4.39 1.15 -18.21
N LEU A 379 4.39 1.23 -16.89
CA LEU A 379 5.04 2.31 -16.14
C LEU A 379 6.54 2.06 -16.05
N ARG A 380 6.93 0.83 -15.70
CA ARG A 380 8.33 0.46 -15.48
C ARG A 380 8.57 -0.99 -15.84
N THR A 381 9.71 -1.26 -16.47
CA THR A 381 10.18 -2.61 -16.80
C THR A 381 11.71 -2.65 -16.76
N ASN A 382 12.30 -3.81 -17.09
CA ASN A 382 13.74 -4.00 -17.22
C ASN A 382 14.49 -3.73 -15.90
N ALA A 383 14.01 -4.31 -14.80
CA ALA A 383 14.68 -4.24 -13.50
C ALA A 383 16.08 -4.84 -13.56
N SER A 384 17.02 -4.34 -12.75
CA SER A 384 18.36 -4.90 -12.64
C SER A 384 18.31 -6.41 -12.39
N THR A 385 19.03 -7.19 -13.19
CA THR A 385 19.18 -8.65 -12.98
C THR A 385 20.22 -8.98 -11.92
N ILE A 386 20.96 -7.97 -11.44
CA ILE A 386 21.91 -8.09 -10.34
C ILE A 386 21.18 -7.64 -9.09
N ILE A 387 20.95 -8.58 -8.18
CA ILE A 387 20.29 -8.36 -6.88
C ILE A 387 21.33 -8.62 -5.80
N ALA A 388 21.45 -7.72 -4.84
CA ALA A 388 22.35 -7.91 -3.71
C ALA A 388 21.91 -9.14 -2.90
N PRO A 389 22.86 -10.00 -2.50
CA PRO A 389 22.56 -11.19 -1.72
C PRO A 389 21.75 -10.89 -0.47
N GLU A 390 20.91 -11.84 -0.09
CA GLU A 390 20.19 -11.88 1.18
C GLU A 390 20.54 -13.16 1.95
N THR A 391 20.11 -13.23 3.21
CA THR A 391 20.32 -14.38 4.11
C THR A 391 19.03 -15.10 4.48
N ARG A 392 17.87 -14.60 4.02
CA ARG A 392 16.56 -15.22 4.25
C ARG A 392 16.10 -16.15 3.13
N ASP A 393 16.86 -16.26 2.04
CA ASP A 393 16.56 -17.01 0.81
C ASP A 393 15.14 -16.77 0.25
N MET A 394 15.04 -16.11 -0.92
CA MET A 394 13.80 -15.94 -1.73
C MET A 394 12.82 -14.83 -1.27
N TYR A 395 13.27 -13.84 -0.51
CA TYR A 395 12.43 -12.69 -0.14
C TYR A 395 12.67 -11.48 -1.06
N LYS A 396 13.89 -11.32 -1.59
CA LYS A 396 14.18 -10.37 -2.67
C LYS A 396 13.84 -10.99 -4.02
N ASN A 397 12.82 -10.45 -4.67
CA ASN A 397 12.33 -10.92 -5.96
C ASN A 397 12.67 -9.92 -7.04
N HIS A 398 13.06 -10.41 -8.22
CA HIS A 398 13.33 -9.58 -9.38
C HIS A 398 12.12 -8.74 -9.79
N GLY A 399 12.30 -7.48 -10.17
CA GLY A 399 11.24 -6.62 -10.69
C GLY A 399 10.85 -5.48 -9.76
N PHE A 400 9.62 -4.98 -9.93
CA PHE A 400 9.10 -3.82 -9.23
C PHE A 400 7.95 -4.23 -8.32
N SER A 401 7.74 -3.51 -7.21
CA SER A 401 6.79 -3.94 -6.19
C SER A 401 6.30 -2.80 -5.32
N TYR A 402 5.11 -3.02 -4.75
CA TYR A 402 4.49 -2.20 -3.72
C TYR A 402 4.36 -0.74 -4.16
N PRO A 403 3.64 -0.50 -5.28
CA PRO A 403 3.40 0.85 -5.72
C PRO A 403 2.57 1.62 -4.69
N THR A 404 2.79 2.91 -4.66
CA THR A 404 1.97 3.93 -4.00
C THR A 404 1.96 5.15 -4.91
N ALA A 405 0.92 5.97 -4.87
CA ALA A 405 0.84 7.12 -5.76
C ALA A 405 0.14 8.32 -5.13
N VAL A 406 0.52 9.51 -5.59
CA VAL A 406 -0.19 10.76 -5.30
C VAL A 406 -0.32 11.58 -6.58
N GLN A 407 -1.45 12.25 -6.75
CA GLN A 407 -1.63 13.22 -7.81
C GLN A 407 -1.09 14.58 -7.36
N VAL A 408 -0.23 15.18 -8.19
CA VAL A 408 0.31 16.53 -7.98
C VAL A 408 0.08 17.34 -9.25
N GLY A 409 -0.90 18.25 -9.20
CA GLY A 409 -1.33 19.01 -10.38
C GLY A 409 -1.75 18.08 -11.53
N GLY A 410 -1.11 18.24 -12.69
CA GLY A 410 -1.32 17.42 -13.89
C GLY A 410 -0.48 16.14 -13.95
N ASN A 411 0.29 15.84 -12.89
CA ASN A 411 1.16 14.68 -12.82
C ASN A 411 0.63 13.64 -11.83
N LEU A 412 0.92 12.38 -12.12
CA LEU A 412 0.84 11.29 -11.18
C LEU A 412 2.27 10.90 -10.78
N ILE A 413 2.56 10.98 -9.48
CA ILE A 413 3.83 10.57 -8.90
C ILE A 413 3.63 9.18 -8.32
N VAL A 414 4.44 8.21 -8.76
CA VAL A 414 4.33 6.81 -8.34
C VAL A 414 5.65 6.36 -7.73
N ALA A 415 5.65 5.93 -6.48
CA ALA A 415 6.80 5.32 -5.83
C ALA A 415 6.64 3.80 -5.78
N TYR A 416 7.75 3.07 -5.90
CA TYR A 416 7.80 1.61 -5.86
C TYR A 416 9.23 1.17 -5.53
N SER A 417 9.38 -0.06 -5.05
CA SER A 417 10.72 -0.66 -4.90
C SER A 417 11.10 -1.44 -6.15
N GLU A 418 12.38 -1.45 -6.49
CA GLU A 418 12.99 -2.39 -7.42
C GLU A 418 13.78 -3.44 -6.63
N ASN A 419 13.54 -4.72 -6.90
CA ASN A 419 14.21 -5.88 -6.29
C ASN A 419 14.19 -5.95 -4.76
N LYS A 420 13.32 -5.15 -4.11
CA LYS A 420 13.36 -4.83 -2.67
C LYS A 420 14.74 -4.29 -2.22
N GLU A 421 15.43 -3.57 -3.08
CA GLU A 421 16.78 -3.05 -2.86
C GLU A 421 16.85 -1.53 -3.07
N ASN A 422 16.19 -1.05 -4.12
CA ASN A 422 16.17 0.36 -4.49
C ASN A 422 14.75 0.92 -4.36
N ILE A 423 14.65 2.21 -4.03
CA ILE A 423 13.39 2.95 -4.07
C ILE A 423 13.42 3.90 -5.26
N TRP A 424 12.40 3.77 -6.10
CA TRP A 424 12.22 4.55 -7.30
C TRP A 424 10.95 5.38 -7.23
N VAL A 425 10.97 6.51 -7.92
CA VAL A 425 9.81 7.35 -8.21
C VAL A 425 9.72 7.58 -9.71
N SER A 426 8.55 7.34 -10.28
CA SER A 426 8.20 7.74 -11.65
C SER A 426 7.22 8.90 -11.62
N VAL A 427 7.47 9.92 -12.43
CA VAL A 427 6.56 11.04 -12.67
C VAL A 427 5.99 10.89 -14.08
N VAL A 428 4.67 10.79 -14.19
CA VAL A 428 3.96 10.69 -15.47
C VAL A 428 2.89 11.77 -15.57
N LYS A 429 2.62 12.26 -16.79
CA LYS A 429 1.51 13.19 -17.00
C LYS A 429 0.20 12.40 -17.06
N ILE A 430 -0.83 12.90 -16.39
CA ILE A 430 -2.16 12.27 -16.37
C ILE A 430 -2.78 12.20 -17.77
N GLN A 431 -2.53 13.22 -18.60
CA GLN A 431 -2.96 13.27 -20.00
C GLN A 431 -2.30 12.21 -20.89
N ASP A 432 -1.15 11.67 -20.48
CA ASP A 432 -0.40 10.67 -21.25
C ASP A 432 -0.70 9.24 -20.75
N LEU A 433 -1.57 9.09 -19.74
CA LEU A 433 -2.03 7.79 -19.26
C LEU A 433 -2.89 7.10 -20.33
N PRO A 434 -2.84 5.76 -20.42
CA PRO A 434 -3.52 4.99 -21.46
C PRO A 434 -4.98 5.40 -21.69
N ASP A 435 -5.36 5.45 -22.97
CA ASP A 435 -6.73 5.65 -23.44
C ASP A 435 -7.17 4.45 -24.28
N GLU A 436 -8.47 4.30 -24.51
CA GLU A 436 -9.04 3.20 -25.30
C GLU A 436 -8.80 3.29 -26.81
#